data_AF-A0A498PVQ5-F1
#
_entry.id   AF-A0A498PVQ5-F1
#
_cell.length_a   1.000
_cell.length_b   1.000
_cell.length_c   1.000
_cell.angle_alpha   90.00
_cell.angle_beta   90.00
_cell.angle_gamma   90.00
#
_symmetry.space_group_name_H-M   'P 1'
#
loop_
_entity.id
_entity.type
_entity.pdbx_description
1 polymer ?
#
loop_
_entity_poly.entity_id
_entity_poly.type
_entity_poly.pdbx_seq_one_letter_code
_entity_poly.pdbx_strand_id
1 'polypeptide(L)' 'MATIQIREIPEEAYEVIRKRARAAGRSIQSYMRDWVIQFASRPTTDEALAAMEAAREASETPGATRESILADLAADRR' A
#
# COMPACT_ATOMS: atom_id res chain seq x y z
N MET A 1 19.34 -9.21 -5.09
CA MET A 1 18.37 -9.44 -3.99
C MET A 1 18.82 -8.61 -2.80
N ALA A 2 17.94 -7.82 -2.19
CA ALA A 2 18.30 -6.99 -1.06
C ALA A 2 18.20 -7.78 0.26
N THR A 3 19.13 -7.54 1.18
CA THR A 3 19.11 -8.12 2.53
C THR A 3 18.90 -6.99 3.53
N ILE A 4 17.95 -7.19 4.44
CA ILE A 4 17.66 -6.24 5.53
C ILE A 4 18.06 -6.90 6.85
N GLN A 5 18.91 -6.23 7.63
CA GLN A 5 19.23 -6.62 8.99
C GLN A 5 18.48 -5.70 9.96
N ILE A 6 17.62 -6.30 10.80
CA ILE A 6 16.93 -5.59 11.88
C ILE A 6 17.69 -5.90 13.17
N ARG A 7 18.21 -4.87 13.84
CA ARG A 7 19.00 -4.99 15.07
C ARG A 7 18.14 -4.60 16.28
N GLU A 8 18.59 -5.02 17.46
CA GLU A 8 18.03 -4.61 18.74
C GLU A 8 16.53 -4.90 18.89
N ILE A 9 16.08 -6.03 18.33
CA ILE A 9 14.72 -6.51 18.53
C ILE A 9 14.59 -6.96 20.00
N PRO A 10 13.61 -6.45 20.76
CA PRO A 10 13.35 -6.92 22.10
C PRO A 10 13.09 -8.43 22.14
N GLU A 11 13.63 -9.13 23.14
CA GLU A 11 13.59 -10.59 23.23
C GLU A 11 12.15 -11.12 23.20
N GLU A 12 11.22 -10.42 23.86
CA GLU A 12 9.82 -10.77 23.89
C GLU A 12 9.18 -10.75 22.49
N ALA A 13 9.55 -9.78 21.64
CA ALA A 13 9.06 -9.68 20.28
C ALA A 13 9.66 -10.78 19.40
N TYR A 14 10.96 -11.05 19.56
CA TYR A 14 11.64 -12.13 18.86
C TYR A 14 10.99 -13.49 19.13
N GLU A 15 10.71 -13.81 20.40
CA GLU A 15 10.10 -15.08 20.78
C GLU A 15 8.66 -15.24 20.26
N VAL A 16 7.88 -14.16 20.22
CA VAL A 16 6.55 -14.17 19.57
C VAL A 16 6.67 -14.49 18.08
N ILE A 17 7.59 -13.84 17.37
CA ILE A 17 7.82 -14.08 15.93
C ILE A 17 8.26 -15.53 15.71
N ARG A 18 9.21 -16.02 16.51
CA ARG A 18 9.72 -17.39 16.44
C ARG A 18 8.62 -18.43 16.63
N LYS A 19 7.74 -18.24 17.63
CA LYS A 19 6.60 -19.13 17.88
C LYS A 19 5.63 -19.13 16.71
N ARG A 20 5.26 -17.96 16.17
CA ARG A 20 4.36 -17.84 15.02
C ARG A 20 4.94 -18.47 13.74
N ALA A 21 6.21 -18.23 13.46
CA ALA A 21 6.90 -18.83 12.31
C ALA A 21 6.92 -20.37 12.41
N ARG A 22 7.24 -20.92 13.60
CA ARG A 22 7.21 -22.36 13.85
C ARG A 22 5.81 -22.94 13.70
N ALA A 23 4.79 -22.29 14.25
CA ALA A 23 3.39 -22.73 14.11
C ALA A 23 2.93 -22.76 12.65
N ALA A 24 3.46 -21.86 11.82
CA ALA A 24 3.23 -21.84 10.37
C ALA A 24 4.12 -22.82 9.57
N GLY A 25 5.03 -23.56 10.22
CA GLY A 25 5.97 -24.47 9.54
C GLY A 25 7.02 -23.75 8.70
N ARG A 26 7.37 -22.51 9.05
CA ARG A 26 8.25 -21.63 8.24
C ARG A 26 9.48 -21.20 9.01
N SER A 27 10.57 -20.90 8.29
CA SER A 27 11.69 -20.18 8.88
C SER A 27 11.26 -18.76 9.26
N ILE A 28 11.89 -18.17 10.28
CA ILE A 28 11.63 -16.77 10.69
C ILE A 28 11.86 -15.82 9.51
N GLN A 29 12.92 -16.02 8.75
CA GLN A 29 13.25 -15.20 7.58
C GLN A 29 12.13 -15.24 6.53
N SER A 30 11.65 -16.44 6.18
CA SER A 30 10.53 -16.59 5.23
C SER A 30 9.27 -15.93 5.77
N TYR A 31 8.94 -16.17 7.04
CA TYR A 31 7.76 -15.61 7.68
C TYR A 31 7.78 -14.07 7.69
N MET A 32 8.90 -13.46 8.09
CA MET A 32 9.03 -12.00 8.15
C MET A 32 9.13 -11.35 6.77
N ARG A 33 9.65 -12.07 5.76
CA ARG A 33 9.66 -11.56 4.39
C ARG A 33 8.27 -11.22 3.88
N ASP A 34 7.26 -12.04 4.17
CA ASP A 34 5.90 -11.76 3.72
C ASP A 34 5.33 -10.50 4.39
N TRP A 35 5.66 -10.27 5.67
CA TRP A 35 5.32 -9.02 6.35
C TRP A 35 5.96 -7.80 5.69
N VAL A 36 7.25 -7.89 5.31
CA VAL A 36 7.94 -6.81 4.61
C VAL A 36 7.33 -6.56 3.23
N ILE A 37 7.02 -7.61 2.48
CA ILE A 37 6.37 -7.50 1.16
C ILE A 37 4.99 -6.85 1.32
N GLN A 38 4.20 -7.31 2.29
CA GLN A 38 2.88 -6.76 2.55
C GLN A 38 2.95 -5.28 2.94
N PHE A 39 3.87 -4.94 3.84
CA PHE A 39 4.12 -3.55 4.24
C PHE A 39 4.47 -2.67 3.03
N ALA A 40 5.38 -3.12 2.16
CA ALA A 40 5.81 -2.37 0.99
C ALA A 40 4.81 -2.38 -0.18
N SER A 41 3.79 -3.24 -0.15
CA SER A 41 2.82 -3.38 -1.25
C SER A 41 1.76 -2.27 -1.29
N ARG A 42 1.67 -1.45 -0.25
CA ARG A 42 0.68 -0.37 -0.15
C ARG A 42 1.38 0.96 0.05
N PRO A 43 1.02 2.00 -0.70
CA PRO A 43 1.50 3.34 -0.43
C PRO A 43 0.97 3.82 0.92
N THR A 44 1.75 4.68 1.57
CA THR A 44 1.26 5.52 2.65
C THR A 44 0.22 6.52 2.14
N THR A 45 -0.54 7.11 3.05
CA THR A 45 -1.51 8.16 2.71
C THR A 45 -0.84 9.33 1.99
N ASP A 46 0.34 9.74 2.45
CA ASP A 46 1.09 10.86 1.88
C ASP A 46 1.57 10.53 0.46
N GLU A 47 2.11 9.32 0.25
CA GLU A 47 2.50 8.87 -1.09
C GLU A 47 1.30 8.76 -2.03
N ALA A 48 0.15 8.29 -1.54
CA ALA A 48 -1.06 8.21 -2.33
C ALA A 48 -1.57 9.60 -2.72
N LEU A 49 -1.58 10.56 -1.79
CA LEU A 49 -2.01 11.94 -2.07
C LEU A 49 -1.06 12.60 -3.08
N ALA A 50 0.25 12.47 -2.87
CA ALA A 50 1.25 13.00 -3.81
C ALA A 50 1.08 12.38 -5.21
N ALA A 51 0.79 11.08 -5.30
CA ALA A 51 0.50 10.42 -6.57
C ALA A 51 -0.78 10.94 -7.23
N MET A 52 -1.83 11.23 -6.46
CA MET A 52 -3.08 11.81 -6.98
C MET A 52 -2.88 13.25 -7.48
N GLU A 53 -2.11 14.06 -6.76
CA GLU A 53 -1.76 15.42 -7.19
C GLU A 53 -0.94 15.40 -8.48
N ALA A 54 0.10 14.57 -8.55
CA ALA A 54 0.91 14.41 -9.76
C ALA A 54 0.05 13.93 -10.95
N ALA A 55 -0.86 12.98 -10.73
CA ALA A 55 -1.78 12.51 -11.76
C ALA A 55 -2.73 13.62 -12.24
N ARG A 56 -3.19 14.49 -11.33
CA ARG A 56 -4.04 15.64 -11.66
C ARG A 56 -3.28 16.69 -12.47
N GLU A 57 -2.03 16.98 -12.11
CA GLU A 57 -1.19 17.94 -12.85
C GLU A 57 -0.85 17.44 -14.26
N ALA A 58 -0.62 16.14 -14.42
CA ALA A 58 -0.35 15.52 -15.71
C ALA A 58 -1.60 15.35 -16.60
N SER A 59 -2.81 15.49 -16.04
CA SER A 59 -4.05 15.32 -16.78
C SER A 59 -4.43 16.57 -17.57
N GLU A 60 -4.53 16.42 -18.90
CA GLU A 60 -5.10 17.45 -19.79
C GLU A 60 -6.63 17.51 -19.74
N THR A 61 -7.29 16.51 -19.11
CA THR A 61 -8.74 16.49 -18.97
C THR A 61 -9.16 17.49 -17.90
N PRO A 62 -10.04 18.46 -18.21
CA PRO A 62 -10.60 19.35 -17.20
C PRO A 62 -11.27 18.56 -16.09
N GLY A 63 -11.07 18.96 -14.84
CA GLY A 63 -11.82 18.37 -13.73
C GLY A 63 -13.32 18.50 -13.96
N ALA A 64 -14.10 17.56 -13.43
CA ALA A 64 -15.55 17.55 -13.59
C ALA A 64 -16.16 18.87 -13.11
N THR A 65 -16.94 19.50 -13.99
CA THR A 65 -17.71 20.70 -13.65
C THR A 65 -19.15 20.31 -13.38
N ARG A 66 -19.90 21.20 -12.74
CA ARG A 66 -21.33 20.96 -12.54
C ARG A 66 -22.03 20.76 -13.87
N GLU A 67 -21.68 21.57 -14.86
CA GLU A 67 -22.24 21.55 -16.20
C GLU A 67 -21.93 20.23 -16.93
N SER A 68 -20.68 19.72 -16.84
CA SER A 68 -20.31 18.44 -17.46
C SER A 68 -21.05 17.27 -16.83
N ILE A 69 -21.15 17.26 -15.49
CA ILE A 69 -21.88 16.22 -14.75
C ILE A 69 -23.36 16.21 -15.13
N LEU A 70 -23.99 17.39 -15.25
CA LEU A 70 -25.39 17.47 -15.65
C LEU A 70 -25.61 17.05 -17.11
N ALA A 71 -24.66 17.33 -18.00
CA ALA A 71 -24.71 16.89 -19.39
C ALA A 71 -24.63 15.35 -19.50
N ASP A 72 -23.69 14.72 -18.79
CA ASP A 72 -23.55 13.26 -18.77
C ASP A 72 -24.79 12.59 -18.19
N LEU A 73 -25.34 13.11 -17.07
CA LEU A 73 -26.56 12.58 -16.47
C LEU A 73 -27.78 12.68 -17.39
N ALA A 74 -27.85 13.72 -18.22
CA ALA A 74 -28.93 13.87 -19.20
C ALA A 74 -28.75 12.94 -20.40
N ALA A 75 -27.51 12.63 -20.79
CA ALA A 75 -27.20 11.67 -21.85
C ALA A 75 -27.54 10.23 -21.45
N ASP A 76 -27.27 9.86 -20.19
CA ASP A 76 -27.53 8.51 -19.65
C ASP A 76 -29.03 8.16 -19.53
N ARG A 77 -29.91 9.17 -19.59
CA ARG A 77 -31.38 9.03 -19.50
C ARG A 77 -32.10 8.94 -20.86
N ARG A 78 -31.38 9.05 -21.98
CA ARG A 78 -31.95 8.91 -23.33
C ARG A 78 -31.74 7.50 -23.87
#